data_AF-A0A1H6VU00-F1
#
_entry.id   AF-A0A1H6VU00-F1
#
_cell.length_a   1.000
_cell.length_b   1.000
_cell.length_c   1.000
_cell.angle_alpha   90.00
_cell.angle_beta   90.00
_cell.angle_gamma   90.00
#
_symmetry.space_group_name_H-M   'P 1'
#
loop_
_entity.id
_entity.type
_entity.pdbx_description
1 polymer ?
#
loop_
_entity_poly.entity_id
_entity_poly.type
_entity_poly.pdbx_seq_one_letter_code
_entity_poly.pdbx_strand_id
1 'polypeptide(L)'
;MRKRTLLLALAPVLMIGGCGGTMNRGLESVHQPVVARADYAFDVGAGPGGLAPGERERLGAWMGSLKVGYGDRIAVDDPARDPATRADVAAAAAQFGLLVSDEAPVTPAPIAQGTARVVVSRAHAYVPGCPDHSRMYQPDYEAHTSSNQGCAVNSNLAAMVANPTDLVRGEGARNPYDPAVATKAIDRFRKAEPTGSGGTKVQADGTGGQSGGR
;
A
#
# COMPACT_ATOMS: atom_id res chain seq x y z
N MET A 1 47.17 8.54 -45.96
CA MET A 1 47.17 9.23 -44.64
C MET A 1 45.93 10.11 -44.39
N ARG A 2 45.30 10.74 -45.41
CA ARG A 2 44.08 11.57 -45.25
C ARG A 2 42.81 10.90 -44.69
N LYS A 3 42.62 9.58 -44.88
CA LYS A 3 41.41 8.87 -44.39
C LYS A 3 41.41 8.62 -42.87
N ARG A 4 42.59 8.54 -42.23
CA ARG A 4 42.70 8.35 -40.76
C ARG A 4 42.48 9.65 -39.99
N THR A 5 42.84 10.79 -40.57
CA THR A 5 42.62 12.12 -39.97
C THR A 5 41.15 12.54 -39.93
N LEU A 6 40.33 12.09 -40.88
CA LEU A 6 38.87 12.34 -40.86
C LEU A 6 38.16 11.55 -39.74
N LEU A 7 38.62 10.36 -39.39
CA LEU A 7 38.05 9.55 -38.31
C LEU A 7 38.35 10.09 -36.91
N LEU A 8 39.50 10.76 -36.72
CA LEU A 8 39.88 11.40 -35.46
C LEU A 8 39.12 12.71 -35.18
N ALA A 9 38.62 13.39 -36.21
CA ALA A 9 37.87 14.64 -36.06
C ALA A 9 36.38 14.43 -35.72
N LEU A 10 35.82 13.23 -35.94
CA LEU A 10 34.44 12.91 -35.59
C LEU A 10 34.24 12.47 -34.12
N ALA A 11 35.30 12.05 -33.43
CA ALA A 11 35.23 11.60 -32.05
C ALA A 11 34.75 12.68 -31.04
N PRO A 12 35.20 13.96 -31.10
CA PRO A 12 34.73 14.97 -30.15
C PRO A 12 33.28 15.42 -30.39
N VAL A 13 32.74 15.27 -31.61
CA VAL A 13 31.35 15.69 -31.92
C VAL A 13 30.32 14.79 -31.25
N LEU A 14 30.62 13.49 -31.07
CA LEU A 14 29.75 12.58 -30.32
C LEU A 14 29.68 12.90 -28.81
N MET A 15 30.69 13.58 -28.27
CA MET A 15 30.75 13.91 -26.83
C MET A 15 29.94 15.16 -26.45
N ILE A 16 29.45 15.94 -27.43
CA ILE A 16 28.71 17.19 -27.18
C ILE A 16 27.18 16.98 -27.29
N GLY A 17 26.73 15.84 -27.82
CA GLY A 17 25.31 15.48 -27.92
C GLY A 17 24.64 15.03 -26.61
N GLY A 18 25.36 15.02 -25.48
CA GLY A 18 24.89 14.50 -24.20
C GLY A 18 23.95 15.42 -23.41
N CYS A 19 23.81 16.69 -23.79
CA CYS A 19 22.91 17.64 -23.13
C CYS A 19 21.48 17.52 -23.67
N GLY A 20 20.90 16.34 -23.55
CA GLY A 20 19.51 16.05 -23.93
C GLY A 20 18.87 15.12 -22.91
N GLY A 21 18.75 15.57 -21.67
CA GLY A 21 18.03 14.82 -20.64
C GLY A 21 16.53 14.77 -20.90
N THR A 22 15.75 14.29 -19.93
CA THR A 22 14.29 14.12 -20.05
C THR A 22 13.59 15.43 -20.46
N MET A 23 12.84 15.45 -21.59
CA MET A 23 12.11 16.63 -22.03
C MET A 23 10.70 16.69 -21.43
N ASN A 24 10.53 17.38 -20.30
CA ASN A 24 9.26 17.43 -19.57
C ASN A 24 8.65 18.84 -19.60
N ARG A 25 7.94 19.21 -20.68
CA ARG A 25 7.33 20.55 -20.82
C ARG A 25 5.96 20.69 -20.12
N GLY A 26 5.43 19.62 -19.55
CA GLY A 26 4.19 19.62 -18.78
C GLY A 26 4.44 19.73 -17.28
N LEU A 27 3.37 20.00 -16.52
CA LEU A 27 3.37 19.97 -15.05
C LEU A 27 3.15 18.57 -14.48
N GLU A 28 2.71 17.62 -15.32
CA GLU A 28 2.51 16.24 -14.92
C GLU A 28 3.82 15.57 -14.53
N SER A 29 3.77 14.75 -13.47
CA SER A 29 4.93 13.97 -13.09
C SER A 29 5.13 12.80 -14.06
N VAL A 30 6.34 12.67 -14.59
CA VAL A 30 6.77 11.47 -15.34
C VAL A 30 6.97 10.27 -14.42
N HIS A 31 7.39 10.53 -13.19
CA HIS A 31 7.71 9.53 -12.17
C HIS A 31 6.47 9.09 -11.42
N GLN A 32 5.66 8.23 -12.06
CA GLN A 32 4.42 7.73 -11.49
C GLN A 32 4.67 6.52 -10.56
N PRO A 33 3.93 6.40 -9.44
CA PRO A 33 3.96 5.20 -8.62
C PRO A 33 3.50 3.98 -9.42
N VAL A 34 4.25 2.89 -9.32
CA VAL A 34 3.86 1.58 -9.84
C VAL A 34 3.59 0.64 -8.67
N VAL A 35 2.59 -0.22 -8.83
CA VAL A 35 2.19 -1.19 -7.81
C VAL A 35 2.55 -2.58 -8.29
N ALA A 36 3.34 -3.28 -7.49
CA ALA A 36 3.64 -4.69 -7.71
C ALA A 36 2.93 -5.54 -6.65
N ARG A 37 2.23 -6.57 -7.12
CA ARG A 37 1.42 -7.47 -6.29
C ARG A 37 1.90 -8.92 -6.47
N ALA A 38 1.97 -9.65 -5.38
CA ALA A 38 2.19 -11.09 -5.35
C ALA A 38 1.10 -11.76 -4.51
N ASP A 39 0.51 -12.82 -5.06
CA ASP A 39 -0.50 -13.63 -4.37
C ASP A 39 0.08 -15.03 -4.11
N TYR A 40 0.06 -15.44 -2.85
CA TYR A 40 0.50 -16.76 -2.39
C TYR A 40 -0.71 -17.56 -1.98
N ALA A 41 -0.96 -18.69 -2.65
CA ALA A 41 -2.06 -19.59 -2.35
C ALA A 41 -1.56 -20.82 -1.57
N PHE A 42 -2.35 -21.23 -0.58
CA PHE A 42 -2.11 -22.44 0.19
C PHE A 42 -3.43 -23.17 0.45
N ASP A 43 -3.49 -24.43 0.03
CA ASP A 43 -4.68 -25.26 0.17
C ASP A 43 -4.63 -26.00 1.51
N VAL A 44 -5.72 -25.86 2.26
CA VAL A 44 -5.93 -26.50 3.55
C VAL A 44 -7.10 -27.47 3.50
N GLY A 45 -6.96 -28.60 4.19
CA GLY A 45 -8.04 -29.57 4.33
C GLY A 45 -9.20 -28.99 5.14
N ALA A 46 -10.42 -29.07 4.62
CA ALA A 46 -11.64 -28.68 5.31
C ALA A 46 -12.47 -29.94 5.65
N GLY A 47 -12.95 -30.01 6.89
CA GLY A 47 -13.78 -31.08 7.43
C GLY A 47 -15.16 -30.58 7.86
N PRO A 48 -16.03 -31.48 8.36
CA PRO A 48 -17.33 -31.11 8.91
C PRO A 48 -17.12 -30.31 10.21
N GLY A 49 -17.15 -28.97 10.11
CA GLY A 49 -17.01 -28.07 11.24
C GLY A 49 -15.67 -27.31 11.31
N GLY A 50 -14.99 -27.12 10.18
CA GLY A 50 -13.80 -26.26 10.09
C GLY A 50 -12.59 -26.93 9.46
N LEU A 51 -11.39 -26.48 9.83
CA LEU A 51 -10.15 -27.06 9.31
C LEU A 51 -9.93 -28.49 9.83
N ALA A 52 -9.41 -29.35 8.96
CA ALA A 52 -9.08 -30.72 9.32
C ALA A 52 -7.99 -30.76 10.43
N PRO A 53 -7.91 -31.83 11.23
CA PRO A 53 -6.89 -31.93 12.28
C PRO A 53 -5.47 -31.75 11.73
N GLY A 54 -4.66 -30.90 12.38
CA GLY A 54 -3.29 -30.58 11.96
C GLY A 54 -3.17 -29.47 10.91
N GLU A 55 -4.26 -29.04 10.28
CA GLU A 55 -4.23 -27.99 9.25
C GLU A 55 -3.98 -26.60 9.81
N ARG A 56 -4.43 -26.34 11.05
CA ARG A 56 -4.18 -25.05 11.72
C ARG A 56 -2.69 -24.84 11.97
N GLU A 57 -1.98 -25.88 12.39
CA GLU A 57 -0.54 -25.85 12.63
C GLU A 57 0.24 -25.71 11.32
N ARG A 58 -0.17 -26.42 10.26
CA ARG A 58 0.40 -26.27 8.91
C ARG A 58 0.20 -24.85 8.37
N LEU A 59 -1.00 -24.30 8.53
CA LEU A 59 -1.34 -22.95 8.10
C LEU A 59 -0.52 -21.90 8.86
N GLY A 60 -0.44 -22.01 10.18
CA GLY A 60 0.38 -21.13 11.01
C GLY A 60 1.87 -21.19 10.66
N ALA A 61 2.40 -22.40 10.43
CA ALA A 61 3.79 -22.58 10.01
C ALA A 61 4.06 -21.97 8.61
N TRP A 62 3.13 -22.13 7.66
CA TRP A 62 3.22 -21.52 6.34
C TRP A 62 3.19 -19.98 6.43
N MET A 63 2.22 -19.42 7.16
CA MET A 63 2.13 -17.97 7.41
C MET A 63 3.40 -17.42 8.09
N GLY A 64 3.93 -18.15 9.07
CA GLY A 64 5.19 -17.82 9.72
C GLY A 64 6.38 -17.86 8.76
N SER A 65 6.43 -18.83 7.85
CA SER A 65 7.49 -18.94 6.83
C SER A 65 7.46 -17.79 5.82
N LEU A 66 6.26 -17.32 5.44
CA LEU A 66 6.06 -16.14 4.60
C LEU A 66 6.33 -14.83 5.32
N LYS A 67 6.51 -14.88 6.65
CA LYS A 67 6.60 -13.71 7.54
C LYS A 67 5.44 -12.77 7.26
N VAL A 68 4.22 -13.31 7.31
CA VAL A 68 3.03 -12.48 7.13
C VAL A 68 2.99 -11.40 8.21
N GLY A 69 2.59 -10.20 7.82
CA GLY A 69 2.56 -9.06 8.72
C GLY A 69 1.79 -7.89 8.15
N TYR A 70 2.00 -6.73 8.75
CA TYR A 70 1.31 -5.50 8.35
C TYR A 70 1.47 -5.23 6.84
N GLY A 71 0.34 -4.92 6.19
CA GLY A 71 0.25 -4.70 4.74
C GLY A 71 -0.15 -5.93 3.92
N ASP A 72 -0.06 -7.13 4.50
CA ASP A 72 -0.56 -8.34 3.85
C ASP A 72 -2.08 -8.47 4.04
N ARG A 73 -2.77 -8.94 2.99
CA ARG A 73 -4.19 -9.29 3.06
C ARG A 73 -4.37 -10.79 2.99
N ILE A 74 -5.18 -11.33 3.90
CA ILE A 74 -5.48 -12.76 3.95
C ILE A 74 -6.93 -12.94 3.53
N ALA A 75 -7.17 -13.75 2.50
CA ALA A 75 -8.52 -14.12 2.09
C ALA A 75 -8.69 -15.64 2.15
N VAL A 76 -9.95 -16.08 2.30
CA VAL A 76 -10.31 -17.49 2.27
C VAL A 76 -11.27 -17.71 1.11
N ASP A 77 -10.88 -18.58 0.19
CA ASP A 77 -11.72 -19.10 -0.88
C ASP A 77 -12.12 -20.53 -0.51
N ASP A 78 -13.33 -20.69 0.04
CA ASP A 78 -13.89 -21.97 0.44
C ASP A 78 -15.13 -22.28 -0.44
N PRO A 79 -15.07 -23.31 -1.31
CA PRO A 79 -16.21 -23.74 -2.11
C PRO A 79 -17.43 -24.12 -1.27
N ALA A 80 -17.24 -24.65 -0.06
CA ALA A 80 -18.32 -25.03 0.85
C ALA A 80 -18.88 -23.83 1.65
N ARG A 81 -18.16 -22.71 1.66
CA ARG A 81 -18.48 -21.48 2.43
C ARG A 81 -18.78 -21.77 3.91
N ASP A 82 -18.01 -22.67 4.52
CA ASP A 82 -18.20 -23.03 5.93
C ASP A 82 -17.69 -21.90 6.85
N PRO A 83 -18.56 -21.30 7.69
CA PRO A 83 -18.13 -20.27 8.64
C PRO A 83 -17.10 -20.78 9.65
N ALA A 84 -17.10 -22.07 9.99
CA ALA A 84 -16.12 -22.64 10.90
C ALA A 84 -14.71 -22.63 10.30
N THR A 85 -14.59 -22.98 9.01
CA THR A 85 -13.32 -22.92 8.26
C THR A 85 -12.77 -21.49 8.24
N ARG A 86 -13.65 -20.51 7.98
CA ARG A 86 -13.26 -19.10 8.01
C ARG A 86 -12.84 -18.64 9.41
N ALA A 87 -13.53 -19.09 10.45
CA ALA A 87 -13.20 -18.76 11.83
C ALA A 87 -11.83 -19.32 12.25
N ASP A 88 -11.51 -20.55 11.85
CA ASP A 88 -10.21 -21.17 12.11
C ASP A 88 -9.06 -20.43 11.40
N VAL A 89 -9.25 -20.06 10.13
CA VAL A 89 -8.27 -19.24 9.39
C VAL A 89 -8.13 -17.85 10.03
N ALA A 90 -9.24 -17.25 10.47
CA ALA A 90 -9.21 -15.97 11.17
C ALA A 90 -8.46 -16.06 12.50
N ALA A 91 -8.61 -17.15 13.25
CA ALA A 91 -7.85 -17.40 14.47
C ALA A 91 -6.34 -17.55 14.20
N ALA A 92 -5.96 -18.20 13.10
CA ALA A 92 -4.56 -18.30 12.68
C ALA A 92 -4.00 -16.93 12.25
N ALA A 93 -4.74 -16.16 11.45
CA ALA A 93 -4.36 -14.81 11.02
C ALA A 93 -4.23 -13.83 12.19
N ALA A 94 -5.10 -13.95 13.20
CA ALA A 94 -5.09 -13.11 14.39
C ALA A 94 -3.79 -13.21 15.20
N GLN A 95 -3.09 -14.35 15.15
CA GLN A 95 -1.78 -14.53 15.79
C GLN A 95 -0.71 -13.60 15.19
N PHE A 96 -0.91 -13.17 13.95
CA PHE A 96 -0.05 -12.21 13.24
C PHE A 96 -0.62 -10.79 13.24
N GLY A 97 -1.72 -10.54 13.97
CA GLY A 97 -2.40 -9.24 14.00
C GLY A 97 -3.14 -8.89 12.70
N LEU A 98 -3.49 -9.89 11.90
CA LEU A 98 -4.16 -9.72 10.61
C LEU A 98 -5.63 -10.14 10.65
N LEU A 99 -6.44 -9.48 9.83
CA LEU A 99 -7.85 -9.81 9.64
C LEU A 99 -8.05 -10.50 8.30
N VAL A 100 -9.00 -11.43 8.26
CA VAL A 100 -9.40 -12.10 7.02
C VAL A 100 -10.33 -11.16 6.23
N SER A 101 -9.98 -10.88 4.98
CA SER A 101 -10.80 -10.09 4.07
C SER A 101 -12.03 -10.87 3.61
N ASP A 102 -13.07 -10.13 3.21
CA ASP A 102 -14.33 -10.73 2.77
C ASP A 102 -14.27 -11.26 1.32
N GLU A 103 -13.33 -10.73 0.53
CA GLU A 103 -13.21 -11.06 -0.89
C GLU A 103 -11.86 -11.72 -1.17
N ALA A 104 -11.91 -12.93 -1.72
CA ALA A 104 -10.74 -13.65 -2.21
C ALA A 104 -10.46 -13.25 -3.66
N PRO A 105 -9.19 -13.01 -4.03
CA PRO A 105 -8.84 -12.79 -5.42
C PRO A 105 -9.09 -14.05 -6.25
N VAL A 106 -9.39 -13.86 -7.53
CA VAL A 106 -9.55 -14.97 -8.47
C VAL A 106 -8.21 -15.72 -8.57
N THR A 107 -8.20 -16.97 -8.11
CA THR A 107 -7.02 -17.82 -8.21
C THR A 107 -7.04 -18.63 -9.52
N PRO A 108 -5.89 -18.86 -10.17
CA PRO A 108 -5.84 -19.46 -11.50
C PRO A 108 -6.11 -20.97 -11.51
N ALA A 109 -6.00 -21.64 -10.36
CA ALA A 109 -6.16 -23.09 -10.25
C ALA A 109 -7.52 -23.45 -9.63
N PRO A 110 -8.17 -24.54 -10.04
CA PRO A 110 -9.35 -25.04 -9.33
C PRO A 110 -8.98 -25.45 -7.88
N ILE A 111 -9.95 -25.36 -6.98
CA ILE A 111 -9.83 -25.82 -5.59
C ILE A 111 -10.30 -27.28 -5.52
N ALA A 112 -9.53 -28.13 -4.84
CA ALA A 112 -9.88 -29.53 -4.67
C ALA A 112 -11.09 -29.68 -3.74
N GLN A 113 -11.92 -30.70 -3.98
CA GLN A 113 -13.07 -31.00 -3.12
C GLN A 113 -12.60 -31.30 -1.70
N GLY A 114 -13.30 -30.76 -0.69
CA GLY A 114 -12.91 -30.90 0.71
C GLY A 114 -11.67 -30.08 1.11
N THR A 115 -11.29 -29.08 0.32
CA THR A 115 -10.24 -28.12 0.69
C THR A 115 -10.75 -26.69 0.59
N ALA A 116 -10.18 -25.83 1.43
CA ALA A 116 -10.32 -24.38 1.31
C ALA A 116 -8.95 -23.80 0.93
N ARG A 117 -8.94 -22.75 0.11
CA ARG A 117 -7.72 -22.06 -0.29
C ARG A 117 -7.56 -20.78 0.51
N VAL A 118 -6.45 -20.67 1.22
CA VAL A 118 -6.04 -19.43 1.87
C VAL A 118 -5.12 -18.68 0.93
N VAL A 119 -5.42 -17.41 0.67
CA VAL A 119 -4.61 -16.55 -0.20
C VAL A 119 -4.04 -15.39 0.61
N VAL A 120 -2.72 -15.24 0.57
CA VAL A 120 -2.00 -14.08 1.10
C VAL A 120 -1.61 -13.19 -0.07
N SER A 121 -2.18 -11.98 -0.11
CA SER A 121 -1.88 -10.97 -1.11
C SER A 121 -0.97 -9.90 -0.51
N ARG A 122 0.23 -9.76 -1.08
CA ARG A 122 1.19 -8.70 -0.74
C ARG A 122 1.30 -7.71 -1.88
N ALA A 123 1.10 -6.43 -1.60
CA ALA A 123 1.30 -5.35 -2.56
C ALA A 123 2.33 -4.36 -2.03
N HIS A 124 3.16 -3.82 -2.90
CA HIS A 124 4.06 -2.70 -2.59
C HIS A 124 4.03 -1.69 -3.73
N ALA A 125 4.16 -0.41 -3.38
CA ALA A 125 4.29 0.67 -4.34
C ALA A 125 5.73 1.17 -4.34
N TYR A 126 6.24 1.50 -5.52
CA TYR A 126 7.52 2.19 -5.68
C TYR A 126 7.47 3.09 -6.90
N VAL A 127 8.41 4.02 -7.00
CA VAL A 127 8.52 4.91 -8.16
C VAL A 127 9.81 4.55 -8.91
N PRO A 128 9.72 3.97 -10.12
CA PRO A 128 10.90 3.59 -10.89
C PRO A 128 11.72 4.82 -11.27
N GLY A 129 13.05 4.69 -11.27
CA GLY A 129 13.94 5.75 -11.76
C GLY A 129 14.18 6.92 -10.80
N CYS A 130 13.64 6.87 -9.57
CA CYS A 130 13.90 7.88 -8.55
C CYS A 130 15.04 7.50 -7.59
N PRO A 131 15.87 8.46 -7.13
CA PRO A 131 15.90 9.87 -7.56
C PRO A 131 16.51 10.05 -8.97
N ASP A 132 16.00 11.03 -9.73
CA ASP A 132 16.47 11.32 -11.10
C ASP A 132 17.21 12.66 -11.18
N HIS A 133 18.53 12.57 -11.31
CA HIS A 133 19.45 13.72 -11.48
C HIS A 133 20.08 13.75 -12.87
N SER A 134 19.45 13.13 -13.88
CA SER A 134 19.97 13.09 -15.25
C SER A 134 20.12 14.48 -15.88
N ARG A 135 19.38 15.49 -15.43
CA ARG A 135 19.57 16.89 -15.83
C ARG A 135 20.23 17.71 -14.74
N MET A 136 21.34 18.35 -15.08
CA MET A 136 21.97 19.38 -14.26
C MET A 136 21.15 20.68 -14.31
N TYR A 137 21.18 21.44 -13.23
CA TYR A 137 20.55 22.74 -13.14
C TYR A 137 21.23 23.73 -14.10
N GLN A 138 20.49 24.18 -15.10
CA GLN A 138 20.92 25.17 -16.10
C GLN A 138 19.75 26.08 -16.45
N PRO A 139 19.99 27.28 -17.00
CA PRO A 139 18.92 28.12 -17.53
C PRO A 139 18.10 27.36 -18.56
N ASP A 140 16.81 27.20 -18.28
CA ASP A 140 15.89 26.50 -19.15
C ASP A 140 14.98 27.51 -19.86
N TYR A 141 15.10 27.58 -21.18
CA TYR A 141 14.30 28.46 -22.04
C TYR A 141 13.12 27.72 -22.70
N GLU A 142 13.03 26.40 -22.52
CA GLU A 142 11.99 25.54 -23.08
C GLU A 142 10.91 25.18 -22.05
N ALA A 143 11.00 25.77 -20.85
CA ALA A 143 10.06 25.63 -19.74
C ALA A 143 9.84 24.16 -19.31
N HIS A 144 10.92 23.37 -19.22
CA HIS A 144 10.81 22.04 -18.67
C HIS A 144 10.74 22.06 -17.14
N THR A 145 9.98 21.13 -16.57
CA THR A 145 10.10 20.77 -15.15
C THR A 145 11.43 20.06 -14.89
N SER A 146 11.87 19.97 -13.64
CA SER A 146 13.12 19.28 -13.27
C SER A 146 13.10 17.77 -13.61
N SER A 147 14.26 17.12 -13.78
CA SER A 147 14.31 15.65 -14.00
C SER A 147 13.74 14.89 -12.81
N ASN A 148 13.93 15.44 -11.61
CA ASN A 148 13.42 14.89 -10.36
C ASN A 148 11.94 15.26 -10.09
N GLN A 149 11.22 15.85 -11.06
CA GLN A 149 9.86 16.33 -10.87
C GLN A 149 8.91 15.19 -10.49
N GLY A 150 8.37 15.28 -9.29
CA GLY A 150 7.44 14.31 -8.72
C GLY A 150 8.10 13.09 -8.07
N CYS A 151 9.43 12.90 -8.16
CA CYS A 151 10.08 11.85 -7.37
C CYS A 151 9.83 12.03 -5.87
N ALA A 152 10.06 13.23 -5.32
CA ALA A 152 9.86 13.46 -3.89
C ALA A 152 8.40 13.28 -3.43
N VAL A 153 7.43 13.72 -4.22
CA VAL A 153 6.00 13.63 -3.86
C VAL A 153 5.52 12.19 -4.02
N ASN A 154 5.78 11.57 -5.17
CA ASN A 154 5.26 10.25 -5.50
C ASN A 154 6.00 9.13 -4.75
N SER A 155 7.28 9.29 -4.42
CA SER A 155 8.00 8.32 -3.58
C SER A 155 7.48 8.34 -2.15
N ASN A 156 7.20 9.54 -1.61
CA ASN A 156 6.60 9.67 -0.29
C ASN A 156 5.17 9.13 -0.29
N LEU A 157 4.37 9.41 -1.33
CA LEU A 157 3.04 8.83 -1.48
C LEU A 157 3.10 7.29 -1.52
N ALA A 158 4.00 6.72 -2.31
CA ALA A 158 4.20 5.27 -2.39
C ALA A 158 4.64 4.64 -1.06
N ALA A 159 5.42 5.36 -0.25
CA ALA A 159 5.88 4.89 1.06
C ALA A 159 4.83 5.06 2.17
N MET A 160 3.96 6.07 2.08
CA MET A 160 2.97 6.39 3.11
C MET A 160 1.60 5.73 2.88
N VAL A 161 1.30 5.28 1.67
CA VAL A 161 -0.01 4.68 1.36
C VAL A 161 -0.19 3.38 2.16
N ALA A 162 -1.29 3.29 2.91
CA ALA A 162 -1.58 2.11 3.72
C ALA A 162 -1.83 0.85 2.87
N ASN A 163 -2.50 1.01 1.73
CA ASN A 163 -2.75 -0.07 0.78
C ASN A 163 -2.33 0.37 -0.64
N PRO A 164 -1.19 -0.15 -1.15
CA PRO A 164 -0.69 0.17 -2.48
C PRO A 164 -1.69 -0.07 -3.62
N THR A 165 -2.60 -1.05 -3.48
CA THR A 165 -3.58 -1.32 -4.56
C THR A 165 -4.55 -0.17 -4.81
N ASP A 166 -4.71 0.72 -3.84
CA ASP A 166 -5.62 1.87 -3.96
C ASP A 166 -5.08 2.95 -4.89
N LEU A 167 -3.77 2.94 -5.20
CA LEU A 167 -3.18 3.81 -6.22
C LEU A 167 -3.64 3.46 -7.64
N VAL A 168 -4.16 2.25 -7.87
CA VAL A 168 -4.62 1.79 -9.19
C VAL A 168 -6.15 1.82 -9.28
N ARG A 169 -6.83 1.18 -8.33
CA ARG A 169 -8.30 1.01 -8.37
C ARG A 169 -9.07 2.06 -7.56
N GLY A 170 -8.39 2.79 -6.67
CA GLY A 170 -9.05 3.51 -5.58
C GLY A 170 -9.72 2.57 -4.58
N GLU A 171 -10.07 3.09 -3.40
CA GLU A 171 -10.95 2.35 -2.50
C GLU A 171 -12.41 2.62 -2.92
N GLY A 172 -13.12 1.55 -3.29
CA GLY A 172 -14.54 1.65 -3.59
C GLY A 172 -15.31 2.05 -2.32
N ALA A 173 -16.35 2.87 -2.48
CA ALA A 173 -17.13 3.34 -1.34
C ALA A 173 -17.82 2.16 -0.64
N ARG A 174 -17.23 1.64 0.44
CA ARG A 174 -17.90 0.77 1.40
C ARG A 174 -18.97 1.60 2.09
N ASN A 175 -20.16 1.63 1.51
CA ASN A 175 -21.33 2.40 1.94
C ASN A 175 -20.97 3.79 2.51
N PRO A 176 -20.80 4.83 1.67
CA PRO A 176 -20.35 6.16 2.10
C PRO A 176 -21.34 6.87 3.04
N TYR A 177 -22.49 6.25 3.33
CA TYR A 177 -23.56 6.79 4.14
C TYR A 177 -24.02 5.75 5.16
N ASP A 178 -23.38 5.71 6.33
CA ASP A 178 -23.98 5.09 7.51
C ASP A 178 -24.82 6.17 8.23
N PRO A 179 -26.16 6.14 8.13
CA PRO A 179 -27.01 7.12 8.79
C PRO A 179 -26.82 7.10 10.32
N ALA A 180 -26.43 5.97 10.91
CA ALA A 180 -26.16 5.87 12.35
C ALA A 180 -24.85 6.55 12.74
N VAL A 181 -23.89 6.72 11.82
CA VAL A 181 -22.68 7.53 12.06
C VAL A 181 -22.96 9.00 11.79
N ALA A 182 -23.69 9.31 10.72
CA ALA A 182 -24.03 10.68 10.35
C ALA A 182 -24.85 11.40 11.44
N THR A 183 -25.74 10.70 12.14
CA THR A 183 -26.55 11.28 13.22
C THR A 183 -25.82 11.42 14.55
N LYS A 184 -24.67 10.77 14.77
CA LYS A 184 -23.92 10.86 16.05
C LYS A 184 -23.54 12.28 16.41
N ALA A 185 -23.14 13.11 15.44
CA ALA A 185 -22.81 14.51 15.70
C ALA A 185 -24.04 15.31 16.15
N ILE A 186 -25.19 15.08 15.50
CA ILE A 186 -26.47 15.70 15.84
C ILE A 186 -26.93 15.26 17.23
N ASP A 187 -26.85 13.96 17.52
CA ASP A 187 -27.22 13.39 18.82
C ASP A 187 -26.33 13.90 19.94
N ARG A 188 -25.01 13.98 19.72
CA ARG A 188 -24.08 14.57 20.70
C ARG A 188 -24.37 16.04 20.93
N PHE A 189 -24.67 16.81 19.88
CA PHE A 189 -25.04 18.21 20.02
C PHE A 189 -26.34 18.38 20.80
N ARG A 190 -27.38 17.57 20.51
CA ARG A 190 -28.67 17.62 21.21
C ARG A 190 -28.61 17.16 22.67
N LYS A 191 -27.74 16.18 22.97
CA LYS A 191 -27.55 15.63 24.32
C LYS A 191 -26.51 16.39 25.14
N ALA A 192 -25.75 17.31 24.53
CA ALA A 192 -24.79 18.11 25.26
C ALA A 192 -25.53 18.99 26.28
N GLU A 193 -25.17 18.86 27.56
CA GLU A 193 -25.67 19.76 28.59
C GLU A 193 -25.23 21.20 28.27
N PRO A 194 -26.13 22.18 28.34
CA PRO A 194 -25.77 23.58 28.15
C PRO A 194 -24.60 23.97 29.05
N THR A 195 -23.61 24.66 28.49
CA THR A 195 -22.37 25.08 29.18
C THR A 195 -22.62 26.01 30.39
N GLY A 196 -23.86 26.46 30.59
CA GLY A 196 -24.31 27.21 31.76
C GLY A 196 -24.52 26.39 33.05
N SER A 197 -24.42 25.05 32.99
CA SER A 197 -24.53 24.17 34.17
C SER A 197 -23.33 23.24 34.37
N GLY A 198 -22.12 23.66 33.95
CA GLY A 198 -20.87 22.94 34.25
C GLY A 198 -20.49 21.81 33.27
N GLY A 199 -21.11 21.75 32.08
CA GLY A 199 -20.77 20.79 31.04
C GLY A 199 -19.59 21.23 30.17
N THR A 200 -18.59 20.34 30.06
CA THR A 200 -17.28 20.45 29.36
C THR A 200 -16.18 21.21 30.12
N LYS A 201 -15.40 20.45 30.91
CA LYS A 201 -14.01 20.85 31.16
C LYS A 201 -13.29 20.84 29.80
N VAL A 202 -12.94 22.02 29.31
CA VAL A 202 -11.85 22.13 28.33
C VAL A 202 -10.62 21.60 29.06
N GLN A 203 -10.17 20.39 28.73
CA GLN A 203 -8.84 19.96 29.11
C GLN A 203 -7.87 20.83 28.33
N ALA A 204 -7.35 21.85 28.99
CA ALA A 204 -6.12 22.50 28.56
C ALA A 204 -5.00 21.48 28.79
N ASP A 205 -4.47 20.91 27.70
CA ASP A 205 -3.21 20.17 27.77
C ASP A 205 -2.10 21.17 28.18
N GLY A 206 -1.82 21.21 29.48
CA GLY A 206 -0.71 21.96 30.04
C GLY A 206 0.60 21.26 29.68
N THR A 207 1.39 21.89 28.81
CA THR A 207 2.79 21.55 28.58
C THR A 207 3.59 21.83 29.86
N GLY A 208 3.68 20.83 30.74
CA GLY A 208 4.50 20.88 31.95
C GLY A 208 5.98 20.66 31.63
N GLY A 209 6.69 21.73 31.28
CA GLY A 209 8.15 21.74 31.31
C GLY A 209 8.65 21.77 32.75
N GLN A 210 9.16 20.65 33.25
CA GLN A 210 9.80 20.57 34.56
C GLN A 210 11.26 21.02 34.44
N SER A 211 11.54 22.28 34.77
CA SER A 211 12.91 22.75 35.00
C SER A 211 13.37 22.29 36.39
N GLY A 212 14.19 21.24 36.41
CA GLY A 212 14.91 20.79 37.60
C GLY A 212 16.18 21.62 37.78
N GLY A 213 16.16 22.56 38.73
CA GLY A 213 17.35 23.24 39.22
C GLY A 213 17.92 22.55 40.46
N ARG A 214 19.19 22.17 40.38
CA ARG A 214 20.20 22.30 41.45
C ARG A 214 21.51 22.68 40.81
#